data_AF-A0A2D7TNI7-F1
#
_entry.id   AF-A0A2D7TNI7-F1
#
_cell.length_a   1.000
_cell.length_b   1.000
_cell.length_c   1.000
_cell.angle_alpha   90.00
_cell.angle_beta   90.00
_cell.angle_gamma   90.00
#
_symmetry.space_group_name_H-M   'P 1'
#
loop_
_entity.id
_entity.type
_entity.pdbx_description
1 polymer ?
#
loop_
_entity_poly.entity_id
_entity_poly.type
_entity_poly.pdbx_seq_one_letter_code
_entity_poly.pdbx_strand_id
1 'polypeptide(L)'
;DPFNCLYSTIHEVGHACYEQNVSSDFLHSPLGSGVSLGIHESQSRIFENQIGRSRQFTRWLFKKMKSYFGEFGIRDEEEFYRLVNKVETGFIRTEADEVHYNLHIMLRFELEVEVIGKNLEVPDLPEAWNSKFKEYFDRDVEKSSDGILQDVHWSIGAFGYFPTYTLGNLNAGCLFEKMRKDIPSLADGFEKGDVSLATTWLTENIHQHGSLYEAADLIKKATGKAFTPEPFLNYLDEKFSDIYGI
;
A
#
# COMPACT_ATOMS: atom_id res chain seq x y z
N ASP A 1 18.03 10.58 -0.61
CA ASP A 1 16.57 10.61 -0.47
C ASP A 1 16.19 9.96 0.86
N PRO A 2 15.72 10.72 1.87
CA PRO A 2 15.31 10.16 3.17
C PRO A 2 13.94 9.47 3.13
N PHE A 3 13.13 9.67 2.09
CA PHE A 3 11.77 9.15 2.03
C PHE A 3 11.71 7.64 1.93
N ASN A 4 12.65 7.03 1.19
CA ASN A 4 12.74 5.58 1.09
C ASN A 4 12.84 4.93 2.47
N CYS A 5 13.81 5.33 3.29
CA CYS A 5 13.95 4.77 4.64
C CYS A 5 12.74 5.04 5.52
N LEU A 6 12.17 6.25 5.45
CA LEU A 6 11.05 6.64 6.29
C LEU A 6 9.78 5.84 5.96
N TYR A 7 9.37 5.82 4.69
CA TYR A 7 8.15 5.14 4.27
C TYR A 7 8.29 3.63 4.27
N SER A 8 9.47 3.08 3.97
CA SER A 8 9.75 1.66 4.23
C SER A 8 9.60 1.32 5.71
N THR A 9 10.11 2.16 6.62
CA THR A 9 9.94 1.91 8.06
C THR A 9 8.47 1.97 8.47
N ILE A 10 7.70 2.97 8.01
CA ILE A 10 6.27 3.08 8.33
C ILE A 10 5.50 1.87 7.78
N HIS A 11 5.83 1.43 6.56
CA HIS A 11 5.25 0.25 5.92
C HIS A 11 5.46 -1.02 6.78
N GLU A 12 6.70 -1.30 7.16
CA GLU A 12 7.03 -2.47 7.99
C GLU A 12 6.45 -2.36 9.41
N VAL A 13 6.31 -1.15 9.95
CA VAL A 13 5.62 -0.93 11.23
C VAL A 13 4.14 -1.31 11.13
N GLY A 14 3.47 -1.02 10.01
CA GLY A 14 2.07 -1.45 9.81
C GLY A 14 1.94 -2.98 9.80
N HIS A 15 2.86 -3.68 9.13
CA HIS A 15 2.96 -5.14 9.21
C HIS A 15 3.18 -5.62 10.65
N ALA A 16 4.17 -5.07 11.35
CA ALA A 16 4.48 -5.45 12.72
C ALA A 16 3.31 -5.18 13.68
N CYS A 17 2.60 -4.06 13.50
CA CYS A 17 1.43 -3.74 14.31
C CYS A 17 0.30 -4.75 14.13
N TYR A 18 0.12 -5.34 12.93
CA TYR A 18 -0.86 -6.41 12.77
C TYR A 18 -0.50 -7.62 13.64
N GLU A 19 0.70 -8.15 13.46
CA GLU A 19 1.16 -9.36 14.14
C GLU A 19 1.25 -9.18 15.67
N GLN A 20 1.72 -8.02 16.13
CA GLN A 20 1.83 -7.73 17.56
C GLN A 20 0.50 -7.60 18.29
N ASN A 21 -0.59 -7.31 17.56
CA ASN A 21 -1.92 -7.08 18.15
C ASN A 21 -2.88 -8.25 17.91
N VAL A 22 -2.41 -9.39 17.40
CA VAL A 22 -3.19 -10.63 17.42
C VAL A 22 -3.45 -11.04 18.88
N SER A 23 -4.68 -11.48 19.18
CA SER A 23 -5.05 -11.86 20.55
C SER A 23 -4.09 -12.88 21.13
N SER A 24 -3.67 -12.67 22.39
CA SER A 24 -2.80 -13.62 23.10
C SER A 24 -3.41 -15.01 23.22
N ASP A 25 -4.74 -15.10 23.18
CA ASP A 25 -5.49 -16.37 23.24
C ASP A 25 -5.25 -17.24 21.99
N PHE A 26 -4.77 -16.64 20.89
CA PHE A 26 -4.48 -17.34 19.63
C PHE A 26 -3.01 -17.65 19.42
N LEU A 27 -2.12 -17.16 20.28
CA LEU A 27 -0.69 -17.41 20.14
C LEU A 27 -0.38 -18.91 20.17
N HIS A 28 0.58 -19.32 19.33
CA HIS A 28 0.96 -20.73 19.14
C HIS A 28 -0.17 -21.63 18.60
N SER A 29 -1.19 -21.04 17.99
CA SER A 29 -2.22 -21.75 17.22
C SER A 29 -2.22 -21.31 15.75
N PRO A 30 -2.90 -22.04 14.85
CA PRO A 30 -3.10 -21.60 13.46
C PRO A 30 -3.83 -20.25 13.32
N LEU A 31 -4.45 -19.74 14.39
CA LEU A 31 -5.13 -18.44 14.39
C LEU A 31 -4.20 -17.28 14.75
N GLY A 32 -2.99 -17.57 15.26
CA GLY A 32 -2.08 -16.62 15.89
C GLY A 32 -1.25 -15.75 14.93
N SER A 33 -1.72 -15.55 13.70
CA SER A 33 -1.07 -14.74 12.66
C SER A 33 -2.10 -14.09 11.76
N GLY A 34 -1.68 -13.16 10.91
CA GLY A 34 -2.56 -12.54 9.92
C GLY A 34 -3.18 -13.53 8.93
N VAL A 35 -4.45 -13.27 8.55
CA VAL A 35 -5.29 -14.18 7.76
C VAL A 35 -4.81 -14.40 6.33
N SER A 36 -4.22 -13.38 5.70
CA SER A 36 -3.75 -13.47 4.32
C SER A 36 -2.76 -12.35 3.99
N LEU A 37 -1.96 -12.54 2.95
CA LEU A 37 -1.03 -11.51 2.45
C LEU A 37 -1.75 -10.22 2.07
N GLY A 38 -2.95 -10.30 1.48
CA GLY A 38 -3.72 -9.12 1.12
C GLY A 38 -4.22 -8.32 2.33
N ILE A 39 -4.61 -8.99 3.41
CA ILE A 39 -4.97 -8.28 4.65
C ILE A 39 -3.71 -7.74 5.33
N HIS A 40 -2.62 -8.50 5.31
CA HIS A 40 -1.35 -8.10 5.90
C HIS A 40 -0.76 -6.85 5.21
N GLU A 41 -0.80 -6.81 3.88
CA GLU A 41 -0.42 -5.64 3.07
C GLU A 41 -1.38 -4.47 3.29
N SER A 42 -2.67 -4.71 3.53
CA SER A 42 -3.56 -3.58 3.83
C SER A 42 -3.17 -2.84 5.10
N GLN A 43 -2.58 -3.52 6.09
CA GLN A 43 -2.11 -2.86 7.30
C GLN A 43 -0.86 -2.01 7.04
N SER A 44 0.11 -2.53 6.28
CA SER A 44 1.29 -1.74 5.89
C SER A 44 0.90 -0.52 5.06
N ARG A 45 -0.03 -0.68 4.11
CA ARG A 45 -0.50 0.41 3.25
C ARG A 45 -1.31 1.47 3.98
N ILE A 46 -2.20 1.11 4.92
CA ILE A 46 -2.91 2.12 5.74
C ILE A 46 -1.92 2.98 6.50
N PHE A 47 -0.91 2.37 7.12
CA PHE A 47 0.11 3.09 7.87
C PHE A 47 0.95 3.98 6.95
N GLU A 48 1.46 3.42 5.85
CA GLU A 48 2.33 4.14 4.91
C GLU A 48 1.59 5.30 4.25
N ASN A 49 0.41 5.04 3.69
CA ASN A 49 -0.25 5.91 2.72
C ASN A 49 -1.37 6.74 3.35
N GLN A 50 -2.44 6.08 3.80
CA GLN A 50 -3.62 6.77 4.32
C GLN A 50 -3.33 7.55 5.61
N ILE A 51 -2.36 7.09 6.41
CA ILE A 51 -1.86 7.82 7.59
C ILE A 51 -0.59 8.60 7.22
N GLY A 52 0.50 7.91 6.89
CA GLY A 52 1.84 8.49 6.75
C GLY A 52 2.02 9.50 5.60
N ARG A 53 1.23 9.39 4.53
CA ARG A 53 1.21 10.34 3.40
C ARG A 53 -0.02 11.25 3.40
N SER A 54 -0.83 11.25 4.46
CA SER A 54 -1.96 12.18 4.60
C SER A 54 -1.47 13.63 4.78
N ARG A 55 -2.30 14.60 4.37
CA ARG A 55 -1.99 16.02 4.54
C ARG A 55 -1.75 16.40 6.01
N GLN A 56 -2.55 15.85 6.92
CA GLN A 56 -2.46 16.14 8.36
C GLN A 56 -1.18 15.56 8.98
N PHE A 57 -0.88 14.29 8.69
CA PHE A 57 0.31 13.66 9.25
C PHE A 57 1.60 14.26 8.67
N THR A 58 1.62 14.58 7.39
CA THR A 58 2.79 15.17 6.72
C THR A 58 3.10 16.58 7.23
N ARG A 59 2.09 17.37 7.62
CA ARG A 59 2.27 18.65 8.35
C ARG A 59 3.00 18.47 9.68
N TRP A 60 2.58 17.49 10.48
CA TRP A 60 3.27 17.14 11.71
C TRP A 60 4.69 16.64 11.44
N LEU A 61 4.86 15.75 10.47
CA LEU A 61 6.14 15.16 10.10
C LEU A 61 7.13 16.23 9.61
N PHE A 62 6.69 17.19 8.79
CA PHE A 62 7.50 18.32 8.36
C PHE A 62 8.04 19.11 9.56
N LYS A 63 7.17 19.44 10.52
CA LYS A 63 7.58 20.15 11.77
C LYS A 63 8.63 19.34 12.53
N LYS A 64 8.46 18.02 12.63
CA LYS A 64 9.43 17.13 13.26
C LYS A 64 10.76 17.11 12.52
N MET A 65 10.74 16.88 11.21
CA MET A 65 11.95 16.89 10.38
C MET A 65 12.69 18.22 10.50
N LYS A 66 11.97 19.36 10.48
CA LYS A 66 12.55 20.69 10.67
C LYS A 66 13.20 20.85 12.03
N SER A 67 12.59 20.32 13.08
CA SER A 67 13.16 20.36 14.44
C SER A 67 14.44 19.53 14.59
N TYR A 68 14.57 18.42 13.86
CA TYR A 68 15.75 17.54 13.95
C TYR A 68 16.88 17.96 13.00
N PHE A 69 16.53 18.41 11.79
CA PHE A 69 17.50 18.63 10.71
C PHE A 69 17.72 20.11 10.35
N GLY A 70 16.95 21.03 10.93
CA GLY A 70 16.96 22.45 10.55
C GLY A 70 16.20 22.68 9.24
N GLU A 71 16.60 23.65 8.43
CA GLU A 71 16.06 23.83 7.09
C GLU A 71 16.62 22.77 6.13
N PHE A 72 15.75 22.06 5.40
CA PHE A 72 16.14 20.96 4.50
C PHE A 72 15.66 21.17 3.06
N GLY A 73 15.56 22.44 2.63
CA GLY A 73 15.26 22.80 1.24
C GLY A 73 13.80 22.64 0.83
N ILE A 74 12.89 22.48 1.78
CA ILE A 74 11.43 22.46 1.57
C ILE A 74 10.83 23.64 2.32
N ARG A 75 10.05 24.48 1.61
CA ARG A 75 9.60 25.80 2.05
C ARG A 75 8.59 25.71 3.18
N ASP A 76 7.61 24.83 3.04
CA ASP A 76 6.48 24.72 3.96
C ASP A 76 5.88 23.31 3.98
N GLU A 77 4.95 23.10 4.90
CA GLU A 77 4.27 21.83 5.14
C GLU A 77 3.46 21.35 3.93
N GLU A 78 2.92 22.28 3.13
CA GLU A 78 2.08 21.94 1.97
C GLU A 78 2.95 21.51 0.78
N GLU A 79 4.09 22.16 0.57
CA GLU A 79 5.11 21.69 -0.39
C GLU A 79 5.61 20.30 -0.01
N PHE A 80 5.86 20.06 1.28
CA PHE A 80 6.25 18.73 1.77
C PHE A 80 5.19 17.67 1.46
N TYR A 81 3.91 17.95 1.76
CA TYR A 81 2.79 17.06 1.45
C TYR A 81 2.71 16.72 -0.05
N ARG A 82 2.87 17.72 -0.92
CA ARG A 82 2.89 17.49 -2.38
C ARG A 82 4.08 16.64 -2.81
N LEU A 83 5.27 16.89 -2.25
CA LEU A 83 6.49 16.18 -2.61
C LEU A 83 6.42 14.70 -2.25
N VAL A 84 5.93 14.34 -1.04
CA VAL A 84 5.82 12.93 -0.64
C VAL A 84 4.73 12.16 -1.40
N ASN A 85 3.88 12.88 -2.13
CA ASN A 85 2.82 12.34 -2.98
C ASN A 85 3.07 12.64 -4.47
N LYS A 86 4.33 12.84 -4.85
CA LYS A 86 4.71 12.99 -6.25
C LYS A 86 4.31 11.72 -7.02
N VAL A 87 3.64 11.91 -8.15
CA VAL A 87 3.28 10.87 -9.10
C VAL A 87 4.28 10.96 -10.24
N GLU A 88 4.96 9.86 -10.52
CA GLU A 88 5.99 9.81 -11.55
C GLU A 88 6.09 8.39 -12.12
N THR A 89 6.08 8.31 -13.44
CA THR A 89 6.31 7.05 -14.13
C THR A 89 7.75 6.59 -13.91
N GLY A 90 7.91 5.40 -13.34
CA GLY A 90 9.20 4.76 -13.08
C GLY A 90 9.17 3.28 -13.47
N PHE A 91 10.35 2.65 -13.57
CA PHE A 91 10.45 1.22 -13.92
C PHE A 91 10.21 0.30 -12.72
N ILE A 92 10.58 0.75 -11.52
CA ILE A 92 10.72 -0.09 -10.34
C ILE A 92 9.43 -0.08 -9.52
N ARG A 93 8.77 -1.24 -9.43
CA ARG A 93 7.49 -1.40 -8.73
C ARG A 93 7.54 -0.95 -7.27
N THR A 94 8.60 -1.28 -6.53
CA THR A 94 8.73 -0.93 -5.10
C THR A 94 8.94 0.56 -4.86
N GLU A 95 9.29 1.32 -5.90
CA GLU A 95 9.50 2.77 -5.85
C GLU A 95 8.32 3.55 -6.49
N ALA A 96 7.33 2.85 -7.04
CA ALA A 96 6.19 3.44 -7.71
C ALA A 96 5.26 4.16 -6.72
N ASP A 97 4.67 5.26 -7.19
CA ASP A 97 3.67 6.04 -6.44
C ASP A 97 2.33 5.29 -6.28
N GLU A 98 1.45 5.81 -5.40
CA GLU A 98 0.15 5.19 -5.08
C GLU A 98 -0.78 5.01 -6.29
N VAL A 99 -0.62 5.81 -7.36
CA VAL A 99 -1.44 5.74 -8.57
C VAL A 99 -0.90 4.66 -9.51
N HIS A 100 0.40 4.69 -9.81
CA HIS A 100 1.01 3.76 -10.76
C HIS A 100 1.25 2.35 -10.19
N TYR A 101 1.40 2.21 -8.87
CA TYR A 101 1.80 0.93 -8.23
C TYR A 101 0.93 -0.26 -8.67
N ASN A 102 -0.39 -0.09 -8.74
CA ASN A 102 -1.31 -1.18 -9.11
C ASN A 102 -1.20 -1.58 -10.59
N LEU A 103 -0.74 -0.69 -11.48
CA LEU A 103 -0.46 -1.03 -12.88
C LEU A 103 0.75 -1.98 -12.99
N HIS A 104 1.76 -1.81 -12.12
CA HIS A 104 2.90 -2.74 -12.07
C HIS A 104 2.45 -4.15 -11.64
N ILE A 105 1.48 -4.24 -10.72
CA ILE A 105 0.90 -5.51 -10.29
C ILE A 105 0.07 -6.14 -11.41
N MET A 106 -0.77 -5.34 -12.08
CA MET A 106 -1.60 -5.80 -13.21
C MET A 106 -0.76 -6.40 -14.32
N LEU A 107 0.33 -5.73 -14.72
CA LEU A 107 1.27 -6.23 -15.73
C LEU A 107 1.80 -7.63 -15.36
N ARG A 108 2.22 -7.82 -14.11
CA ARG A 108 2.75 -9.11 -13.65
C ARG A 108 1.68 -10.19 -13.62
N PHE A 109 0.51 -9.86 -13.09
CA PHE A 109 -0.60 -10.80 -13.01
C PHE A 109 -1.05 -11.28 -14.39
N GLU A 110 -1.16 -10.39 -15.37
CA GLU A 110 -1.49 -10.77 -16.74
C GLU A 110 -0.45 -11.71 -17.34
N LEU A 111 0.84 -11.43 -17.15
CA LEU A 111 1.90 -12.33 -17.61
C LEU A 111 1.85 -13.69 -16.90
N GLU A 112 1.55 -13.73 -15.60
CA GLU A 112 1.35 -15.00 -14.88
C GLU A 112 0.18 -15.80 -15.46
N VAL A 113 -0.95 -15.14 -15.76
CA VAL A 113 -2.12 -15.78 -16.39
C VAL A 113 -1.76 -16.38 -17.75
N GLU A 114 -1.04 -15.65 -18.61
CA GLU A 114 -0.65 -16.16 -19.92
C GLU A 114 0.34 -17.34 -19.82
N VAL A 115 1.31 -17.28 -18.90
CA VAL A 115 2.28 -18.39 -18.70
C VAL A 115 1.58 -19.64 -18.15
N ILE A 116 0.77 -19.49 -17.10
CA ILE A 116 0.06 -20.62 -16.47
C ILE A 116 -0.98 -21.20 -17.44
N GLY A 117 -1.63 -20.34 -18.21
CA GLY A 117 -2.57 -20.70 -19.28
C GLY A 117 -1.91 -21.36 -20.49
N LYS A 118 -0.57 -21.39 -20.57
CA LYS A 118 0.22 -21.90 -21.71
C LYS A 118 -0.02 -21.13 -23.02
N ASN A 119 -0.34 -19.85 -22.90
CA ASN A 119 -0.46 -18.94 -24.03
C ASN A 119 0.84 -18.15 -24.28
N LEU A 120 1.75 -18.12 -23.30
CA LEU A 120 3.05 -17.47 -23.38
C LEU A 120 4.15 -18.41 -22.88
N GLU A 121 5.19 -18.61 -23.69
CA GLU A 121 6.36 -19.40 -23.33
C GLU A 121 7.41 -18.55 -22.60
N VAL A 122 8.14 -19.17 -21.67
CA VAL A 122 9.13 -18.46 -20.83
C VAL A 122 10.18 -17.67 -21.63
N PRO A 123 10.72 -18.16 -22.77
CA PRO A 123 11.68 -17.39 -23.57
C PRO A 123 11.13 -16.06 -24.12
N ASP A 124 9.81 -15.93 -24.25
CA ASP A 124 9.14 -14.75 -24.84
C ASP A 124 8.74 -13.71 -23.78
N LEU A 125 8.86 -14.05 -22.49
CA LEU A 125 8.54 -13.15 -21.37
C LEU A 125 9.24 -11.78 -21.41
N PRO A 126 10.53 -11.66 -21.78
CA PRO A 126 11.18 -10.35 -21.85
C PRO A 126 10.51 -9.41 -22.86
N GLU A 127 10.12 -9.91 -24.03
CA GLU A 127 9.45 -9.11 -25.06
C GLU A 127 8.01 -8.76 -24.66
N ALA A 128 7.28 -9.74 -24.11
CA ALA A 128 5.93 -9.54 -23.60
C ALA A 128 5.89 -8.50 -22.47
N TRP A 129 6.87 -8.56 -21.55
CA TRP A 129 7.05 -7.55 -20.50
C TRP A 129 7.28 -6.17 -21.09
N ASN A 130 8.27 -6.03 -21.98
CA ASN A 130 8.63 -4.74 -22.54
C ASN A 130 7.46 -4.11 -23.30
N SER A 131 6.70 -4.92 -24.04
CA SER A 131 5.51 -4.48 -24.77
C SER A 131 4.41 -3.97 -23.84
N LYS A 132 4.07 -4.73 -22.78
CA LYS A 132 3.10 -4.30 -21.77
C LYS A 132 3.57 -3.09 -20.98
N PHE A 133 4.87 -3.00 -20.70
CA PHE A 133 5.44 -1.87 -19.99
C PHE A 133 5.32 -0.59 -20.83
N LYS A 134 5.59 -0.68 -22.14
CA LYS A 134 5.36 0.42 -23.08
C LYS A 134 3.88 0.80 -23.15
N GLU A 135 2.98 -0.17 -23.17
CA GLU A 135 1.53 0.07 -23.20
C GLU A 135 1.04 0.83 -21.95
N TYR A 136 1.45 0.41 -20.75
CA TYR A 136 0.94 0.97 -19.49
C TYR A 136 1.64 2.25 -19.06
N PHE A 137 2.92 2.40 -19.42
CA PHE A 137 3.77 3.46 -18.88
C PHE A 137 4.42 4.33 -19.96
N ASP A 138 4.18 4.07 -21.24
CA ASP A 138 4.80 4.75 -22.39
C ASP A 138 6.35 4.80 -22.33
N ARG A 139 6.96 3.76 -21.75
CA ARG A 139 8.42 3.65 -21.59
C ARG A 139 9.02 2.43 -22.23
N ASP A 140 10.15 2.64 -22.89
CA ASP A 140 10.96 1.58 -23.48
C ASP A 140 11.93 1.02 -22.42
N VAL A 141 11.95 -0.30 -22.27
CA VAL A 141 12.81 -1.00 -21.31
C VAL A 141 14.12 -1.36 -21.99
N GLU A 142 15.19 -0.63 -21.68
CA GLU A 142 16.50 -0.81 -22.33
C GLU A 142 17.34 -1.96 -21.75
N LYS A 143 17.11 -2.31 -20.47
CA LYS A 143 17.87 -3.35 -19.76
C LYS A 143 16.95 -4.22 -18.91
N SER A 144 17.23 -5.51 -18.85
CA SER A 144 16.39 -6.48 -18.15
C SER A 144 16.27 -6.24 -16.64
N SER A 145 17.22 -5.53 -16.02
CA SER A 145 17.15 -5.16 -14.59
C SER A 145 16.04 -4.15 -14.30
N ASP A 146 15.63 -3.35 -15.29
CA ASP A 146 14.47 -2.45 -15.20
C ASP A 146 13.20 -3.13 -15.74
N GLY A 147 13.36 -4.32 -16.33
CA GLY A 147 12.30 -5.13 -16.91
C GLY A 147 12.01 -6.38 -16.10
N ILE A 148 11.91 -7.50 -16.80
CA ILE A 148 11.55 -8.83 -16.29
C ILE A 148 12.38 -9.31 -15.08
N LEU A 149 13.62 -8.83 -14.90
CA LEU A 149 14.51 -9.24 -13.79
C LEU A 149 14.47 -8.30 -12.58
N GLN A 150 13.55 -7.33 -12.53
CA GLN A 150 13.50 -6.36 -11.43
C GLN A 150 13.03 -6.97 -10.09
N ASP A 151 12.26 -8.06 -10.14
CA ASP A 151 11.64 -8.69 -8.96
C ASP A 151 12.13 -10.12 -8.76
N VAL A 152 12.26 -10.50 -7.48
CA VAL A 152 12.74 -11.83 -7.08
C VAL A 152 11.64 -12.92 -7.13
N HIS A 153 10.37 -12.55 -7.12
CA HIS A 153 9.23 -13.44 -6.86
C HIS A 153 9.20 -14.69 -7.75
N TRP A 154 9.31 -14.55 -9.06
CA TRP A 154 9.26 -15.71 -9.97
C TRP A 154 10.47 -16.63 -9.82
N SER A 155 11.65 -16.09 -9.48
CA SER A 155 12.85 -16.89 -9.24
C SER A 155 12.74 -17.78 -7.99
N ILE A 156 11.88 -17.39 -7.03
CA ILE A 156 11.59 -18.18 -5.82
C ILE A 156 10.25 -18.94 -5.93
N GLY A 157 9.65 -18.99 -7.12
CA GLY A 157 8.42 -19.73 -7.40
C GLY A 157 7.12 -19.09 -6.90
N ALA A 158 7.13 -17.80 -6.53
CA ALA A 158 5.99 -17.10 -5.97
C ALA A 158 5.00 -16.59 -7.05
N PHE A 159 4.38 -17.51 -7.79
CA PHE A 159 3.30 -17.22 -8.74
C PHE A 159 1.95 -17.04 -8.03
N GLY A 160 1.11 -16.13 -8.52
CA GLY A 160 -0.15 -15.75 -7.86
C GLY A 160 0.05 -14.89 -6.62
N TYR A 161 1.29 -14.47 -6.34
CA TYR A 161 1.64 -13.66 -5.18
C TYR A 161 1.36 -12.17 -5.43
N PHE A 162 1.75 -11.63 -6.59
CA PHE A 162 1.63 -10.19 -6.88
C PHE A 162 0.23 -9.60 -6.69
N PRO A 163 -0.88 -10.28 -7.08
CA PRO A 163 -2.23 -9.76 -6.87
C PRO A 163 -2.52 -9.41 -5.41
N THR A 164 -1.86 -10.05 -4.45
CA THR A 164 -2.04 -9.77 -3.02
C THR A 164 -1.61 -8.35 -2.63
N TYR A 165 -0.64 -7.75 -3.34
CA TYR A 165 -0.24 -6.36 -3.08
C TYR A 165 -1.36 -5.37 -3.45
N THR A 166 -2.00 -5.56 -4.60
CA THR A 166 -3.17 -4.74 -5.00
C THR A 166 -4.36 -5.01 -4.09
N LEU A 167 -4.61 -6.26 -3.70
CA LEU A 167 -5.64 -6.55 -2.68
C LEU A 167 -5.35 -5.81 -1.37
N GLY A 168 -4.08 -5.64 -1.00
CA GLY A 168 -3.65 -4.78 0.11
C GLY A 168 -4.14 -3.34 -0.03
N ASN A 169 -3.84 -2.69 -1.14
CA ASN A 169 -4.31 -1.32 -1.42
C ASN A 169 -5.84 -1.19 -1.39
N LEU A 170 -6.56 -2.14 -1.99
CA LEU A 170 -8.02 -2.10 -2.07
C LEU A 170 -8.68 -2.32 -0.69
N ASN A 171 -8.18 -3.28 0.09
CA ASN A 171 -8.63 -3.50 1.46
C ASN A 171 -8.29 -2.30 2.36
N ALA A 172 -7.12 -1.69 2.18
CA ALA A 172 -6.72 -0.48 2.89
C ALA A 172 -7.72 0.67 2.65
N GLY A 173 -8.13 0.88 1.40
CA GLY A 173 -9.18 1.84 1.06
C GLY A 173 -10.51 1.55 1.76
N CYS A 174 -10.97 0.29 1.74
CA CYS A 174 -12.22 -0.11 2.39
C CYS A 174 -12.20 0.15 3.91
N LEU A 175 -11.10 -0.25 4.56
CA LEU A 175 -10.92 -0.08 6.01
C LEU A 175 -10.80 1.40 6.38
N PHE A 176 -10.03 2.18 5.62
CA PHE A 176 -9.84 3.59 5.88
C PHE A 176 -11.14 4.40 5.70
N GLU A 177 -11.94 4.09 4.68
CA GLU A 177 -13.25 4.72 4.48
C GLU A 177 -14.17 4.49 5.68
N LYS A 178 -14.21 3.25 6.18
CA LYS A 178 -15.00 2.91 7.38
C LYS A 178 -14.46 3.59 8.63
N MET A 179 -13.15 3.53 8.87
CA MET A 179 -12.50 4.13 10.03
C MET A 179 -12.74 5.64 10.11
N ARG A 180 -12.68 6.36 8.97
CA ARG A 180 -13.04 7.79 8.90
C ARG A 180 -14.49 8.08 9.29
N LYS A 181 -15.42 7.18 8.95
CA LYS A 181 -16.85 7.34 9.30
C LYS A 181 -17.09 7.07 10.79
N ASP A 182 -16.39 6.10 11.35
CA ASP A 182 -16.54 5.73 12.76
C ASP A 182 -15.84 6.72 13.70
N ILE A 183 -14.80 7.41 13.22
CA ILE A 183 -13.98 8.33 14.01
C ILE A 183 -13.91 9.70 13.32
N PRO A 184 -14.93 10.57 13.50
CA PRO A 184 -14.94 11.90 12.87
C PRO A 184 -13.73 12.79 13.24
N SER A 185 -13.11 12.56 14.40
CA SER A 185 -11.93 13.29 14.88
C SER A 185 -10.58 12.66 14.46
N LEU A 186 -10.58 11.68 13.55
CA LEU A 186 -9.36 10.95 13.16
C LEU A 186 -8.26 11.89 12.65
N ALA A 187 -8.63 12.86 11.82
CA ALA A 187 -7.72 13.83 11.24
C ALA A 187 -7.05 14.76 12.28
N ASP A 188 -7.75 15.07 13.38
CA ASP A 188 -7.22 15.92 14.46
C ASP A 188 -6.07 15.25 15.20
N GLY A 189 -6.10 13.90 15.29
CA GLY A 189 -5.01 13.10 15.84
C GLY A 189 -3.78 13.15 14.94
N PHE A 190 -3.97 12.93 13.63
CA PHE A 190 -2.88 12.92 12.65
C PHE A 190 -2.12 14.25 12.59
N GLU A 191 -2.81 15.39 12.69
CA GLU A 191 -2.19 16.72 12.74
C GLU A 191 -1.26 16.92 13.96
N LYS A 192 -1.46 16.13 15.02
CA LYS A 192 -0.64 16.11 16.23
C LYS A 192 0.38 14.96 16.25
N GLY A 193 0.38 14.11 15.22
CA GLY A 193 1.16 12.87 15.17
C GLY A 193 0.63 11.77 16.10
N ASP A 194 -0.60 11.88 16.56
CA ASP A 194 -1.27 10.87 17.36
C ASP A 194 -2.10 9.95 16.46
N VAL A 195 -1.67 8.69 16.36
CA VAL A 195 -2.31 7.65 15.57
C VAL A 195 -3.09 6.66 16.42
N SER A 196 -3.21 6.88 17.74
CA SER A 196 -3.80 5.94 18.69
C SER A 196 -5.22 5.54 18.33
N LEU A 197 -6.07 6.50 17.93
CA LEU A 197 -7.44 6.20 17.50
C LEU A 197 -7.48 5.27 16.27
N ALA A 198 -6.57 5.47 15.32
CA ALA A 198 -6.48 4.62 14.12
C ALA A 198 -6.01 3.22 14.48
N THR A 199 -4.93 3.11 15.27
CA THR A 199 -4.34 1.82 15.62
C THR A 199 -5.24 1.02 16.55
N THR A 200 -5.93 1.67 17.50
CA THR A 200 -6.97 1.02 18.32
C THR A 200 -8.10 0.48 17.46
N TRP A 201 -8.63 1.26 16.51
CA TRP A 201 -9.70 0.79 15.63
C TRP A 201 -9.26 -0.40 14.77
N LEU A 202 -8.06 -0.38 14.20
CA LEU A 202 -7.52 -1.50 13.43
C LEU A 202 -7.30 -2.73 14.32
N THR A 203 -6.82 -2.56 15.55
CA THR A 203 -6.67 -3.67 16.50
C THR A 203 -8.01 -4.30 16.84
N GLU A 204 -9.03 -3.48 17.11
CA GLU A 204 -10.36 -3.96 17.48
C GLU A 204 -11.10 -4.63 16.31
N ASN A 205 -10.92 -4.15 15.08
CA ASN A 205 -11.71 -4.63 13.94
C ASN A 205 -10.97 -5.65 13.07
N ILE A 206 -9.63 -5.69 13.15
CA ILE A 206 -8.79 -6.53 12.30
C ILE A 206 -7.78 -7.33 13.12
N HIS A 207 -6.88 -6.68 13.85
CA HIS A 207 -5.67 -7.36 14.34
C HIS A 207 -5.97 -8.45 15.35
N GLN A 208 -6.83 -8.17 16.34
CA GLN A 208 -7.10 -9.10 17.44
C GLN A 208 -7.67 -10.45 16.98
N HIS A 209 -8.23 -10.50 15.77
CA HIS A 209 -8.86 -11.68 15.21
C HIS A 209 -7.87 -12.68 14.59
N GLY A 210 -6.63 -12.28 14.31
CA GLY A 210 -5.66 -13.13 13.63
C GLY A 210 -6.24 -13.77 12.37
N SER A 211 -6.21 -15.11 12.31
CA SER A 211 -6.78 -15.90 11.21
C SER A 211 -8.13 -16.56 11.55
N LEU A 212 -8.88 -16.04 12.53
CA LEU A 212 -10.17 -16.60 12.96
C LEU A 212 -11.24 -16.57 11.86
N TYR A 213 -11.20 -15.57 10.99
CA TYR A 213 -12.16 -15.38 9.90
C TYR A 213 -11.44 -15.50 8.57
N GLU A 214 -12.14 -15.94 7.54
CA GLU A 214 -11.68 -15.78 6.15
C GLU A 214 -11.51 -14.29 5.81
N ALA A 215 -10.56 -13.96 4.93
CA ALA A 215 -10.20 -12.56 4.64
C ALA A 215 -11.40 -11.69 4.20
N ALA A 216 -12.26 -12.23 3.32
CA ALA A 216 -13.45 -11.53 2.85
C ALA A 216 -14.49 -11.31 3.97
N ASP A 217 -14.64 -12.28 4.86
CA ASP A 217 -15.56 -12.19 6.00
C ASP A 217 -15.05 -11.22 7.06
N LEU A 218 -13.73 -11.17 7.28
CA LEU A 218 -13.10 -10.18 8.16
C LEU A 218 -13.34 -8.75 7.67
N ILE A 219 -13.08 -8.48 6.38
CA ILE A 219 -13.34 -7.17 5.77
C ILE A 219 -14.82 -6.82 5.85
N LYS A 220 -15.72 -7.77 5.57
CA LYS A 220 -17.16 -7.54 5.66
C LYS A 220 -17.60 -7.24 7.10
N LYS A 221 -17.03 -7.94 8.08
CA LYS A 221 -17.29 -7.71 9.50
C LYS A 221 -16.84 -6.32 9.93
N ALA A 222 -15.63 -5.91 9.55
CA ALA A 222 -15.05 -4.61 9.92
C ALA A 222 -15.76 -3.43 9.23
N THR A 223 -16.08 -3.57 7.94
CA THR A 223 -16.61 -2.47 7.12
C THR A 223 -18.14 -2.43 7.06
N GLY A 224 -18.81 -3.55 7.38
CA GLY A 224 -20.25 -3.73 7.21
C GLY A 224 -20.70 -3.93 5.76
N LYS A 225 -19.78 -4.02 4.80
CA LYS A 225 -20.07 -4.16 3.36
C LYS A 225 -19.18 -5.24 2.74
N ALA A 226 -19.61 -5.79 1.62
CA ALA A 226 -18.72 -6.65 0.83
C ALA A 226 -17.53 -5.83 0.30
N PHE A 227 -16.43 -6.51 -0.01
CA PHE A 227 -15.27 -5.91 -0.65
C PHE A 227 -15.63 -5.29 -2.00
N THR A 228 -15.18 -4.08 -2.25
CA THR A 228 -15.31 -3.39 -3.53
C THR A 228 -14.10 -2.45 -3.75
N PRO A 229 -13.69 -2.15 -5.00
CA PRO A 229 -12.54 -1.27 -5.26
C PRO A 229 -12.82 0.22 -5.06
N GLU A 230 -14.08 0.64 -5.07
CA GLU A 230 -14.53 2.04 -5.08
C GLU A 230 -13.99 2.86 -3.91
N PRO A 231 -13.90 2.39 -2.66
CA PRO A 231 -13.31 3.16 -1.57
C PRO A 231 -11.86 3.58 -1.83
N PHE A 232 -11.07 2.71 -2.48
CA PHE A 232 -9.69 3.02 -2.84
C PHE A 232 -9.63 4.00 -4.02
N LEU A 233 -10.45 3.79 -5.06
CA LEU A 233 -10.51 4.70 -6.21
C LEU A 233 -10.94 6.10 -5.79
N ASN A 234 -12.01 6.22 -4.99
CA ASN A 234 -12.46 7.50 -4.46
C ASN A 234 -11.37 8.19 -3.61
N TYR A 235 -10.62 7.43 -2.81
CA TYR A 235 -9.49 7.96 -2.05
C TYR A 235 -8.39 8.53 -2.96
N LEU A 236 -8.01 7.81 -4.02
CA LEU A 236 -7.04 8.30 -4.99
C LEU A 236 -7.57 9.54 -5.72
N ASP A 237 -8.80 9.50 -6.22
CA ASP A 237 -9.43 10.61 -6.94
C ASP A 237 -9.49 11.87 -6.05
N GLU A 238 -10.00 11.76 -4.83
CA GLU A 238 -10.07 12.89 -3.88
C GLU A 238 -8.67 13.47 -3.61
N LYS A 239 -7.69 12.61 -3.31
CA LYS A 239 -6.35 13.03 -2.90
C LYS A 239 -5.57 13.64 -4.06
N PHE A 240 -5.54 12.99 -5.20
CA PHE A 240 -4.70 13.40 -6.32
C PHE A 240 -5.34 14.52 -7.15
N SER A 241 -6.67 14.60 -7.23
CA SER A 241 -7.34 15.78 -7.83
C SER A 241 -7.05 17.05 -7.02
N ASP A 242 -7.04 16.96 -5.69
CA ASP A 242 -6.69 18.10 -4.82
C ASP A 242 -5.21 18.50 -4.94
N ILE A 243 -4.28 17.54 -5.01
CA ILE A 243 -2.84 17.82 -5.15
C ILE A 243 -2.52 18.47 -6.51
N TYR A 244 -3.07 17.92 -7.61
CA TYR A 244 -2.74 18.30 -8.98
C TYR A 244 -3.70 19.31 -9.61
N GLY A 245 -4.84 19.58 -8.99
CA GLY A 245 -5.83 20.57 -9.45
C GLY A 245 -6.54 20.14 -10.73
N ILE A 246 -6.88 18.85 -10.86
CA ILE A 246 -7.55 18.24 -12.02
C ILE A 246 -8.97 17.79 -11.69
#